data_AF-A0A3N2FVV2-F1
#
_entry.id   AF-A0A3N2FVV2-F1
#
_cell.length_a   1.000
_cell.length_b   1.000
_cell.length_c   1.000
_cell.angle_alpha   90.00
_cell.angle_beta   90.00
_cell.angle_gamma   90.00
#
_symmetry.space_group_name_H-M   'P 1'
#
loop_
_entity.id
_entity.type
_entity.pdbx_description
1 polymer ?
#
loop_
_entity_poly.entity_id
_entity_poly.type
_entity_poly.pdbx_seq_one_letter_code
_entity_poly.pdbx_strand_id
1 'polypeptide(L)' 'MTDSSATSSPAAAARVFLDPAAVVAPVNPRLFGSFVEHLGRCVYDGIYEPGHPTANEDGFRLDVV' A
#
# COMPACT_ATOMS: atom_id res chain seq x y z
N MET A 1 -42.37 -8.07 -26.56
CA MET A 1 -41.40 -7.13 -25.97
C MET A 1 -41.87 -6.84 -24.56
N THR A 2 -41.57 -7.74 -23.62
CA THR A 2 -41.92 -7.62 -22.20
C THR A 2 -40.62 -7.33 -21.45
N ASP A 3 -40.52 -6.13 -20.91
CA ASP A 3 -39.38 -5.67 -20.13
C ASP A 3 -39.38 -6.38 -18.77
N SER A 4 -38.26 -7.03 -18.44
CA SER A 4 -38.09 -7.78 -17.20
C SER A 4 -37.45 -6.86 -16.18
N SER A 5 -38.25 -6.29 -15.28
CA SER A 5 -37.76 -5.41 -14.23
C SER A 5 -36.99 -6.23 -13.18
N ALA A 6 -35.67 -6.14 -13.20
CA ALA A 6 -34.82 -6.68 -12.15
C ALA A 6 -34.95 -5.83 -10.87
N THR A 7 -35.47 -6.41 -9.79
CA THR A 7 -35.50 -5.79 -8.46
C THR A 7 -34.10 -5.86 -7.83
N SER A 8 -33.45 -4.72 -7.58
CA SER A 8 -32.17 -4.71 -6.85
C SER A 8 -32.41 -4.97 -5.36
N SER A 9 -31.73 -5.96 -4.79
CA SER A 9 -31.75 -6.21 -3.35
C SER A 9 -31.15 -5.01 -2.59
N PRO A 10 -31.73 -4.57 -1.46
CA PRO A 10 -31.16 -3.47 -0.68
C PRO A 10 -29.75 -3.86 -0.21
N ALA A 11 -28.81 -2.91 -0.31
CA ALA A 11 -27.45 -3.12 0.17
C ALA A 11 -27.48 -3.47 1.67
N ALA A 12 -26.80 -4.54 2.06
CA ALA A 12 -26.71 -4.97 3.45
C ALA A 12 -26.06 -3.86 4.30
N ALA A 13 -26.68 -3.53 5.43
CA ALA A 13 -26.17 -2.52 6.34
C ALA A 13 -25.09 -3.10 7.28
N ALA A 14 -23.93 -2.44 7.37
CA ALA A 14 -22.86 -2.77 8.32
C ALA A 14 -22.81 -1.75 9.47
N ARG A 15 -22.40 -2.20 10.67
CA ARG A 15 -22.22 -1.34 11.85
C ARG A 15 -20.79 -1.49 12.38
N VAL A 16 -20.17 -0.36 12.73
CA VAL A 16 -18.85 -0.27 13.38
C VAL A 16 -19.01 0.47 14.69
N PHE A 17 -18.34 0.01 15.75
CA PHE A 17 -18.32 0.64 17.07
C PHE A 17 -16.87 0.90 17.48
N LEU A 18 -16.64 2.01 18.19
CA LEU A 18 -15.32 2.41 18.69
C LEU A 18 -15.44 2.67 20.19
N ASP A 19 -14.57 2.04 20.98
CA ASP A 19 -14.43 2.26 22.42
C ASP A 19 -12.99 2.71 22.73
N PRO A 20 -12.76 3.99 23.08
CA PRO A 20 -11.43 4.49 23.43
C PRO A 20 -10.78 3.81 24.65
N ALA A 21 -11.57 3.19 25.53
CA ALA A 21 -11.05 2.45 26.69
C ALA A 21 -10.56 1.05 26.33
N ALA A 22 -10.98 0.50 25.18
CA ALA A 22 -10.59 -0.82 24.71
C ALA A 22 -9.21 -0.81 24.00
N VAL A 23 -8.16 -0.48 24.76
CA VAL A 23 -6.78 -0.44 24.25
C VAL A 23 -6.24 -1.85 24.01
N VAL A 24 -5.78 -2.14 22.79
CA VAL A 24 -5.14 -3.43 22.44
C VAL A 24 -3.65 -3.43 22.81
N ALA A 25 -2.87 -2.54 22.20
CA ALA A 25 -1.43 -2.38 22.42
C ALA A 25 -0.93 -1.06 21.80
N PRO A 26 0.24 -0.55 22.21
CA PRO A 26 0.94 0.50 21.45
C PRO A 26 1.20 0.05 20.01
N VAL A 27 1.02 0.96 19.04
CA VAL A 27 1.31 0.66 17.64
C VAL A 27 2.82 0.51 17.45
N ASN A 28 3.26 -0.69 17.05
CA ASN A 28 4.68 -0.95 16.83
C ASN A 28 5.10 -0.40 15.44
N PRO A 29 6.12 0.48 15.34
CA PRO A 29 6.58 1.02 14.06
C PRO A 29 7.00 -0.04 13.04
N ARG A 30 7.43 -1.23 13.49
CA ARG A 30 7.83 -2.33 12.60
C ARG A 30 6.67 -2.96 11.82
N LEU A 31 5.42 -2.68 12.20
CA LEU A 31 4.24 -3.09 11.41
C LEU A 31 4.21 -2.42 10.03
N PHE A 32 4.94 -1.30 9.86
CA PHE A 32 5.04 -0.55 8.61
C PHE A 32 6.36 -0.79 7.89
N GLY A 33 7.09 -1.87 8.22
CA GLY A 33 8.33 -2.24 7.54
C GLY A 33 8.07 -2.75 6.11
N SER A 34 9.09 -2.64 5.26
CA SER A 34 9.13 -3.23 3.92
C SER A 34 10.33 -4.17 3.78
N PHE A 35 10.49 -4.81 2.62
CA PHE A 35 11.57 -5.73 2.32
C PHE A 35 12.20 -5.40 0.96
N VAL A 36 13.53 -5.34 0.94
CA VAL A 36 14.35 -5.09 -0.25
C VAL A 36 15.27 -6.29 -0.44
N GLU A 37 15.25 -6.88 -1.62
CA GLU A 37 16.03 -8.07 -1.96
C GLU A 37 16.77 -7.85 -3.28
N HIS A 38 17.92 -8.49 -3.44
CA HIS A 38 18.60 -8.59 -4.74
C HIS A 38 17.87 -9.53 -5.70
N LEU A 39 16.59 -9.22 -5.96
CA LEU A 39 15.70 -9.98 -6.81
C LEU A 39 15.11 -9.08 -7.89
N GLY A 40 15.32 -9.48 -9.15
CA GLY A 40 14.85 -8.73 -10.31
C GLY A 40 15.32 -7.27 -10.25
N ARG A 41 14.36 -6.35 -10.32
CA ARG A 41 14.60 -4.90 -10.38
C ARG A 41 14.32 -4.16 -9.06
N CYS A 42 14.38 -4.86 -7.93
CA CYS A 42 14.17 -4.23 -6.63
C CYS A 42 15.37 -3.37 -6.21
N VAL A 43 16.59 -3.91 -6.36
CA VAL A 43 17.84 -3.16 -6.15
C VAL A 43 18.29 -2.48 -7.44
N TYR A 44 18.74 -3.27 -8.41
CA TYR A 44 19.26 -2.77 -9.68
C TYR A 44 18.12 -2.34 -10.61
N ASP A 45 18.19 -1.14 -11.18
CA ASP A 45 17.09 -0.49 -11.92
C ASP A 45 15.83 -0.22 -11.05
N GLY A 46 15.99 -0.28 -9.72
CA GLY A 46 14.98 -0.03 -8.70
C GLY A 46 15.38 1.13 -7.82
N ILE A 47 15.75 0.86 -6.55
CA ILE A 47 16.27 1.91 -5.67
C ILE A 47 17.66 2.43 -6.11
N TYR A 48 18.43 1.61 -6.84
CA TYR A 48 19.78 1.93 -7.29
C TYR A 48 19.87 1.89 -8.83
N GLU A 49 20.13 3.04 -9.44
CA GLU A 49 20.25 3.24 -10.88
C GLU A 49 21.13 4.48 -11.17
N PRO A 50 22.47 4.37 -11.15
CA PRO A 50 23.38 5.53 -11.20
C PRO A 50 23.25 6.42 -12.45
N GLY A 51 22.74 5.89 -13.56
CA GLY A 51 22.50 6.65 -14.79
C GLY A 51 21.15 7.37 -14.82
N HIS A 52 20.29 7.20 -13.81
CA HIS A 52 18.95 7.77 -13.81
C HIS A 52 19.02 9.30 -13.60
N PRO A 53 18.15 10.11 -14.25
CA PRO A 53 18.20 11.58 -14.13
C PRO A 53 18.04 12.12 -12.71
N THR A 54 17.46 11.33 -11.81
CA THR A 54 17.24 11.67 -10.39
C THR A 54 18.25 10.99 -9.46
N ALA A 55 19.26 10.30 -9.99
CA ALA A 55 20.24 9.62 -9.16
C ALA A 55 21.09 10.62 -8.37
N ASN A 56 21.35 10.32 -7.09
CA ASN A 56 22.34 11.03 -6.29
C ASN A 56 23.77 10.49 -6.55
N GLU A 57 24.77 11.04 -5.86
CA GLU A 57 26.19 10.66 -6.03
C GLU A 57 26.47 9.19 -5.69
N ASP A 58 25.66 8.58 -4.81
CA ASP A 58 25.73 7.17 -4.45
C ASP A 58 24.93 6.26 -5.41
N GLY A 59 24.27 6.82 -6.42
CA GLY A 59 23.49 6.09 -7.41
C GLY A 59 22.05 5.74 -7.01
N PHE A 60 21.56 6.25 -5.88
CA PHE A 60 20.17 6.05 -5.45
C PHE A 60 19.21 7.01 -6.18
N ARG A 61 18.06 6.48 -6.59
CA ARG A 61 17.01 7.24 -7.26
C ARG A 61 16.21 8.12 -6.29
N LEU A 62 16.35 9.44 -6.37
CA LEU A 62 15.66 10.39 -5.49
C LEU A 62 14.14 10.50 -5.73
N ASP A 63 13.62 9.91 -6.80
CA ASP A 63 12.18 9.75 -7.01
C ASP A 63 11.60 8.50 -6.32
N VAL A 64 12.46 7.71 -5.66
CA VAL A 64 12.09 6.50 -4.93
C VAL A 64 12.37 6.63 -3.42
N VAL A 65 13.43 7.36 -3.02
CA VAL A 65 13.89 7.50 -1.61
C VAL A 65 13.52 8.82 -0.94
#